data_AF-A0A7C1V0Q5-F1
#
_entry.id   AF-A0A7C1V0Q5-F1
#
_cell.length_a   1.000
_cell.length_b   1.000
_cell.length_c   1.000
_cell.angle_alpha   90.00
_cell.angle_beta   90.00
_cell.angle_gamma   90.00
#
_symmetry.space_group_name_H-M   'P 1'
#
loop_
_entity.id
_entity.type
_entity.pdbx_description
1 polymer ?
#
loop_
_entity_poly.entity_id
_entity_poly.type
_entity_poly.pdbx_seq_one_letter_code
_entity_poly.pdbx_strand_id
1 'polypeptide(L)' 'MIRVNDRDEVEWEEGLTVSALLEGFRYTFPHIIVTINGEVVPLREYPIRAIPDGADVRVIHLIAGG' A
#
# COMPACT_ATOMS: atom_id res chain seq x y z
N MET A 1 -9.43 -2.63 -10.45
CA MET A 1 -8.11 -1.98 -10.59
C MET A 1 -7.90 -1.04 -9.43
N ILE A 2 -6.70 -0.97 -8.87
CA ILE A 2 -6.31 0.05 -7.87
C ILE A 2 -5.21 0.95 -8.42
N ARG A 3 -5.08 2.15 -7.86
CA ARG A 3 -4.03 3.11 -8.23
C ARG A 3 -3.03 3.26 -7.08
N VAL A 4 -1.74 3.13 -7.37
CA VAL A 4 -0.66 3.25 -6.39
C VAL A 4 0.20 4.47 -6.70
N ASN A 5 0.41 5.34 -5.71
CA ASN A 5 1.26 6.53 -5.80
C ASN A 5 0.96 7.44 -7.01
N ASP A 6 -0.32 7.58 -7.36
CA ASP A 6 -0.79 8.35 -8.51
C ASP A 6 -0.18 7.92 -9.87
N ARG A 7 0.51 6.78 -9.93
CA ARG A 7 1.32 6.37 -11.09
C ARG A 7 1.00 4.98 -11.60
N ASP A 8 1.04 3.99 -10.72
CA ASP A 8 0.96 2.59 -11.10
C ASP A 8 -0.49 2.12 -10.99
N GLU A 9 -1.02 1.53 -12.06
CA GLU A 9 -2.33 0.87 -12.05
C GLU A 9 -2.11 -0.63 -11.90
N VAL A 10 -2.76 -1.22 -10.89
CA VAL A 10 -2.56 -2.62 -10.52
C VAL A 10 -3.89 -3.36 -10.65
N GLU A 11 -3.84 -4.54 -11.25
CA GLU A 11 -4.98 -5.45 -11.25
C GLU A 11 -5.37 -5.78 -9.82
N TRP A 12 -6.65 -5.59 -9.52
CA TRP A 12 -7.19 -5.87 -8.21
C TRP A 12 -7.82 -7.25 -8.21
N GLU A 13 -7.56 -8.00 -7.15
CA GLU A 13 -8.21 -9.27 -6.88
C GLU A 13 -8.82 -9.28 -5.48
N GLU A 14 -9.86 -10.09 -5.31
CA GLU A 14 -10.55 -10.19 -4.02
C GLU A 14 -9.58 -10.68 -2.93
N GLY A 15 -9.55 -9.95 -1.82
CA GLY A 15 -8.67 -10.27 -0.69
C GLY A 15 -7.25 -9.69 -0.78
N LEU A 16 -6.91 -8.90 -1.82
CA LEU A 16 -5.63 -8.21 -1.90
C LEU A 16 -5.38 -7.34 -0.65
N THR A 17 -4.34 -7.66 0.11
CA THR A 17 -3.96 -6.92 1.33
C THR A 17 -2.83 -5.94 1.07
N VAL A 18 -2.58 -5.04 2.02
CA VAL A 18 -1.43 -4.12 1.96
C VAL A 18 -0.11 -4.90 1.91
N SER A 19 0.06 -5.93 2.73
CA SER A 19 1.29 -6.75 2.71
C SER A 19 1.53 -7.39 1.34
N ALA A 20 0.50 -8.02 0.75
CA ALA A 20 0.61 -8.64 -0.57
C ALA A 20 0.94 -7.62 -1.67
N LEU A 21 0.34 -6.43 -1.61
CA LEU A 21 0.67 -5.35 -2.53
C LEU A 21 2.15 -4.93 -2.40
N LEU A 22 2.64 -4.69 -1.18
CA LEU A 22 4.03 -4.27 -0.95
C LEU A 22 5.04 -5.34 -1.40
N GLU A 23 4.72 -6.61 -1.21
CA GLU A 23 5.52 -7.75 -1.68
C GLU A 23 5.60 -7.78 -3.21
N GLY A 24 4.48 -7.58 -3.91
CA GLY A 24 4.44 -7.50 -5.37
C GLY A 24 5.31 -6.37 -5.95
N PHE A 25 5.36 -5.23 -5.25
CA PHE A 25 6.23 -4.10 -5.60
C PHE A 25 7.69 -4.25 -5.12
N ARG A 26 8.02 -5.34 -4.42
CA ARG A 26 9.33 -5.60 -3.81
C ARG A 26 9.80 -4.47 -2.90
N TYR A 27 8.88 -3.86 -2.17
CA TYR A 27 9.22 -2.86 -1.17
C TYR A 27 9.78 -3.54 0.08
N THR A 28 11.10 -3.49 0.24
CA THR A 28 11.84 -4.19 1.30
C THR A 28 12.22 -3.30 2.49
N PHE A 29 11.90 -2.00 2.45
CA PHE A 29 12.36 -1.05 3.47
C PHE A 29 11.43 -1.02 4.70
N PRO A 30 11.98 -1.01 5.92
CA PRO A 30 11.19 -1.10 7.15
C PRO A 30 10.37 0.16 7.46
N HIS A 31 10.64 1.29 6.79
CA HIS A 31 10.04 2.59 7.13
C HIS A 31 9.07 3.05 6.02
N ILE A 32 7.96 2.33 5.88
CA ILE A 32 6.93 2.62 4.88
C ILE A 32 5.61 2.94 5.57
N ILE A 33 5.03 4.09 5.22
CA ILE A 33 3.65 4.44 5.58
C ILE A 33 2.76 4.16 4.37
N VAL A 34 1.67 3.43 4.60
CA VAL A 34 0.64 3.18 3.58
C VAL A 34 -0.65 3.90 3.95
N THR A 35 -1.27 4.56 2.97
CA THR A 35 -2.63 5.08 3.08
C THR A 35 -3.54 4.47 2.04
N ILE A 36 -4.80 4.23 2.38
CA ILE A 36 -5.86 3.82 1.44
C ILE A 36 -6.94 4.90 1.47
N ASN A 37 -7.22 5.51 0.32
CA ASN A 37 -8.20 6.59 0.18
C ASN A 37 -7.98 7.75 1.18
N GLY A 38 -6.72 8.05 1.49
CA GLY A 38 -6.33 9.09 2.45
C GLY A 38 -6.30 8.66 3.92
N GLU A 39 -6.73 7.44 4.25
CA GLU A 39 -6.65 6.90 5.62
C GLU A 39 -5.36 6.12 5.84
N VAL A 40 -4.63 6.44 6.92
CA VAL A 40 -3.41 5.73 7.30
C VAL A 40 -3.75 4.33 7.78
N VAL A 41 -3.11 3.32 7.18
CA VAL A 41 -3.20 1.95 7.64
C VAL A 41 -2.11 1.71 8.69
N PRO A 42 -2.43 1.23 9.89
CA PRO A 42 -1.42 0.83 10.88
C PRO A 42 -0.62 -0.39 10.39
N LEU A 43 0.68 -0.44 10.68
CA LEU A 43 1.56 -1.55 10.26
C LEU A 43 1.03 -2.94 10.69
N ARG A 44 0.47 -3.04 11.90
CA ARG A 44 -0.14 -4.30 12.41
C ARG A 44 -1.32 -4.80 11.56
N GLU A 45 -1.93 -3.92 10.79
CA GLU A 45 -3.10 -4.23 9.95
C GLU A 45 -2.69 -4.54 8.51
N TYR A 46 -1.43 -4.33 8.09
CA TYR A 46 -1.01 -4.63 6.73
C TYR A 46 -1.35 -6.04 6.22
N PRO A 47 -1.19 -7.12 7.02
CA PRO A 47 -1.50 -8.47 6.56
C PRO A 47 -3.00 -8.79 6.52
N ILE A 48 -3.86 -7.97 7.13
CA ILE A 48 -5.32 -8.25 7.25
C ILE A 48 -6.19 -7.16 6.62
N ARG A 49 -5.66 -5.97 6.35
CA ARG A 49 -6.39 -4.86 5.74
C ARG A 49 -6.48 -5.11 4.25
N ALA A 50 -7.65 -5.59 3.83
CA ALA A 50 -8.01 -5.70 2.42
C ALA A 50 -8.09 -4.31 1.79
N ILE A 51 -7.55 -4.17 0.59
CA ILE A 51 -7.63 -2.99 -0.25
C ILE A 51 -8.93 -3.10 -1.06
N PRO A 52 -9.83 -2.11 -1.02
CA PRO A 52 -11.03 -2.10 -1.85
C PRO A 52 -10.68 -1.97 -3.34
N ASP A 53 -11.52 -2.52 -4.21
CA ASP A 53 -11.42 -2.24 -5.65
C ASP A 53 -11.59 -0.74 -5.93
N GLY A 54 -10.86 -0.22 -6.91
CA GLY A 54 -10.88 1.22 -7.25
C GLY A 54 -10.17 2.14 -6.26
N ALA A 55 -9.50 1.60 -5.23
CA ALA A 55 -8.86 2.41 -4.20
C ALA A 55 -7.63 3.20 -4.71
N ASP A 56 -7.42 4.37 -4.10
CA ASP A 56 -6.19 5.15 -4.18
C ASP A 56 -5.27 4.74 -3.02
N VAL A 57 -4.14 4.16 -3.35
CA VAL A 57 -3.15 3.69 -2.38
C VAL A 57 -1.90 4.55 -2.48
N ARG A 58 -1.40 5.04 -1.35
CA ARG A 58 -0.09 5.73 -1.30
C ARG A 58 0.87 4.96 -0.43
N VAL A 59 2.09 4.83 -0.91
CA VAL A 59 3.21 4.15 -0.26
C VAL A 59 4.35 5.15 -0.14
N ILE A 60 4.57 5.63 1.08
CA ILE A 60 5.53 6.69 1.39
C ILE A 60 6.72 6.08 2.12
N HIS A 61 7.91 6.21 1.53
CA HIS A 61 9.16 5.84 2.19
C HIS A 61 9.59 6.99 3.10
N LEU A 62 9.72 6.73 4.41
CA LEU A 62 10.29 7.70 5.34
C LEU A 62 11.81 7.67 5.19
N ILE A 63 12.34 8.67 4.51
CA ILE A 63 13.77 8.93 4.48
C ILE A 63 14.07 9.88 5.65
N ALA A 64 14.79 9.39 6.65
CA ALA A 64 15.35 10.26 7.69
C ALA A 64 16.43 11.12 7.02
N GLY A 65 16.09 12.38 6.71
CA GLY A 65 17.04 13.35 6.20
C GLY A 65 17.99 13.79 7.31
N GLY A 66 19.29 13.68 7.05
CA GLY A 66 20.38 14.27 7.83
C GLY A 66 21.29 15.05 6.90
#